data_AF-A0A352MDR4-F1
#
_entry.id   AF-A0A352MDR4-F1
#
_cell.length_a   1.000
_cell.length_b   1.000
_cell.length_c   1.000
_cell.angle_alpha   90.00
_cell.angle_beta   90.00
_cell.angle_gamma   90.00
#
_symmetry.space_group_name_H-M   'P 1'
#
loop_
_entity.id
_entity.type
_entity.pdbx_description
1 polymer ?
#
loop_
_entity_poly.entity_id
_entity_poly.type
_entity_poly.pdbx_seq_one_letter_code
_entity_poly.pdbx_strand_id
1 'polypeptide(L)' 'MNWKRFNNKGLGYDFTFTRSGKDFNPGIGFQQRKDYSFYAGSLQYGWLPGGNSPLISHKFELNEEVYV' A
#
# COMPACT_ATOMS: atom_id res chain seq x y z
N MET A 1 -2.90 -24.89 -19.52
CA MET A 1 -2.71 -24.40 -18.13
C MET A 1 -1.54 -23.42 -18.15
N ASN A 2 -1.80 -22.12 -18.36
CA ASN A 2 -0.77 -21.10 -18.52
C ASN A 2 -0.59 -20.34 -17.20
N TRP A 3 0.41 -20.72 -16.41
CA TRP A 3 0.81 -19.93 -15.26
C TRP A 3 1.49 -18.66 -15.74
N LYS A 4 0.76 -17.53 -15.77
CA LYS A 4 1.36 -16.20 -15.96
C LYS A 4 1.78 -15.68 -14.59
N ARG A 5 3.08 -15.51 -14.38
CA ARG A 5 3.61 -14.83 -13.20
C ARG A 5 3.24 -13.35 -13.30
N PHE A 6 2.25 -12.93 -12.51
CA PHE A 6 1.90 -11.51 -12.38
C PHE A 6 3.04 -10.85 -11.59
N ASN A 7 4.01 -10.29 -12.32
CA ASN A 7 5.22 -9.75 -11.72
C ASN A 7 5.03 -8.25 -11.48
N ASN A 8 5.17 -7.81 -10.23
CA ASN A 8 5.33 -6.40 -9.86
C ASN A 8 6.73 -5.91 -10.29
N LYS A 9 7.04 -5.99 -11.59
CA LYS A 9 8.29 -5.49 -12.16
C LYS A 9 8.07 -4.05 -12.61
N GLY A 10 8.96 -3.15 -12.17
CA GLY A 10 8.91 -1.73 -12.48
C GLY A 10 8.50 -0.88 -11.29
N LEU A 11 8.21 0.39 -11.57
CA LEU A 11 7.75 1.38 -10.60
C LEU A 11 6.24 1.29 -10.44
N GLY A 12 5.77 1.17 -9.21
CA GLY A 12 4.38 1.31 -8.81
C GLY A 12 4.24 2.43 -7.79
N TYR A 13 3.10 3.11 -7.82
CA TYR A 13 2.76 4.15 -6.87
C TYR A 13 1.28 3.98 -6.49
N ASP A 14 0.96 4.24 -5.23
CA ASP A 14 -0.41 4.33 -4.74
C ASP A 14 -0.55 5.60 -3.91
N PHE A 15 -1.72 6.23 -3.99
CA PHE A 15 -2.08 7.35 -3.14
C PHE A 15 -3.53 7.21 -2.72
N THR A 16 -3.76 7.19 -1.42
CA THR A 16 -5.07 7.04 -0.80
C THR A 16 -5.35 8.24 0.10
N PHE A 17 -6.47 8.91 -0.15
CA PHE A 17 -6.98 9.98 0.70
C PHE A 17 -8.36 9.60 1.24
N THR A 18 -8.50 9.57 2.55
CA THR A 18 -9.76 9.27 3.24
C THR A 18 -10.08 10.41 4.20
N ARG A 19 -11.30 10.95 4.14
CA ARG A 19 -11.78 11.93 5.11
C ARG A 19 -12.98 11.38 5.84
N SER A 20 -12.87 11.25 7.16
CA SER A 20 -13.98 10.91 8.02
C SER A 20 -14.60 12.19 8.58
N GLY A 21 -15.90 12.40 8.37
CA GLY A 21 -16.63 13.59 8.84
C GLY A 21 -17.28 13.42 10.21
N LYS A 22 -17.87 14.51 10.73
CA LYS A 22 -18.29 14.64 12.14
C LYS A 22 -19.34 13.62 12.60
N ASP A 23 -20.06 13.04 11.63
CA ASP A 23 -21.13 12.06 11.87
C ASP A 23 -20.59 10.62 11.81
N PHE A 24 -19.28 10.42 11.75
CA PHE A 24 -18.66 9.10 11.88
C PHE A 24 -18.87 8.58 13.30
N ASN A 25 -19.86 7.69 13.43
CA ASN A 25 -20.19 7.00 14.67
C ASN A 25 -19.54 5.61 14.66
N PRO A 26 -18.34 5.44 15.24
CA PRO A 26 -17.75 4.11 15.41
C PRO A 26 -18.59 3.38 16.46
N GLY A 27 -19.61 2.66 15.98
CA GLY A 27 -20.70 2.10 16.77
C GLY A 27 -20.30 1.19 17.92
N ILE A 28 -19.03 0.72 18.01
CA ILE A 28 -18.35 0.13 19.18
C ILE A 28 -16.91 -0.24 18.76
N GLY A 29 -15.90 0.14 19.55
CA GLY A 29 -14.51 -0.33 19.40
C GLY A 29 -13.47 0.79 19.26
N PHE A 30 -12.87 1.19 20.38
CA PHE A 30 -11.54 1.81 20.62
C PHE A 30 -10.88 2.81 19.65
N GLN A 31 -11.48 3.21 18.53
CA GLN A 31 -10.92 4.22 17.65
C GLN A 31 -11.53 5.57 17.99
N GLN A 32 -10.96 6.21 19.01
CA GLN A 32 -11.33 7.54 19.51
C GLN A 32 -10.93 8.66 18.52
N ARG A 33 -11.05 8.45 17.21
CA ARG A 33 -10.71 9.45 16.19
C ARG A 33 -12.00 9.97 15.57
N LYS A 34 -12.57 10.99 16.22
CA LYS A 34 -13.63 11.82 15.65
C LYS A 34 -12.97 12.78 14.67
N ASP A 35 -13.52 12.92 13.47
CA ASP A 35 -13.03 13.86 12.44
C ASP A 35 -11.53 13.76 12.13
N TYR A 36 -11.11 12.71 11.42
CA TYR A 36 -9.72 12.61 10.94
C TYR A 36 -9.66 12.54 9.41
N SER A 37 -8.63 13.18 8.87
CA SER A 37 -8.19 13.01 7.50
C SER A 37 -7.00 12.06 7.49
N PHE A 38 -7.06 11.04 6.65
CA PHE A 38 -6.02 10.05 6.47
C PHE A 38 -5.45 10.20 5.08
N TYR A 39 -4.13 10.34 5.03
CA TYR A 39 -3.34 10.35 3.81
C TYR A 39 -2.42 9.15 3.88
N ALA A 40 -2.46 8.32 2.85
CA ALA A 40 -1.51 7.25 2.65
C ALA A 40 -0.91 7.35 1.25
N GLY A 41 0.39 7.08 1.16
CA GLY A 41 1.11 6.98 -0.08
C GLY A 41 2.02 5.76 -0.04
N SER A 42 2.11 5.04 -1.15
CA SER A 42 3.15 4.02 -1.32
C SER A 42 3.90 4.21 -2.62
N LEU A 43 5.20 3.96 -2.55
CA LEU A 43 6.10 3.90 -3.70
C LEU A 43 6.79 2.55 -3.67
N GLN A 44 6.64 1.78 -4.74
CA GLN A 44 7.25 0.47 -4.87
C GLN A 44 8.09 0.40 -6.15
N TYR A 45 9.23 -0.27 -6.06
CA TYR A 45 10.05 -0.60 -7.22
C TYR A 45 10.52 -2.05 -7.15
N GLY A 46 10.03 -2.87 -8.08
CA GLY A 46 10.38 -4.28 -8.14
C GLY A 46 11.20 -4.65 -9.36
N TRP A 47 12.17 -5.55 -9.20
CA TRP A 47 12.90 -6.15 -10.31
C TRP A 47 13.06 -7.66 -10.11
N LEU A 48 13.22 -8.35 -11.23
CA LEU A 48 13.44 -9.79 -11.24
C LEU A 48 14.91 -10.03 -11.58
N PRO A 49 15.63 -10.81 -10.76
CA PRO A 49 16.95 -11.27 -11.14
C PRO A 49 16.83 -12.33 -12.25
N GLY A 50 17.91 -12.52 -13.03
CA GLY A 50 17.90 -13.42 -14.20
C GLY A 50 17.64 -14.89 -13.86
N GLY A 51 17.36 -15.71 -14.89
CA GLY A 51 16.88 -17.11 -14.75
C GLY A 51 17.79 -18.10 -14.01
N ASN A 52 19.03 -17.73 -13.71
CA ASN A 52 19.98 -18.52 -12.91
C ASN A 52 20.13 -18.04 -11.45
N SER A 53 19.38 -17.02 -11.03
CA SER A 53 19.46 -16.50 -9.67
C SER A 53 18.60 -17.34 -8.71
N PRO A 54 19.07 -17.65 -7.49
CA PRO A 54 18.25 -18.30 -6.46
C PRO A 54 17.11 -17.40 -5.94
N LEU A 55 17.19 -16.10 -6.22
CA LEU A 55 16.21 -15.12 -5.79
C LEU A 55 15.08 -15.01 -6.81
N ILE A 56 13.84 -15.04 -6.32
CA ILE A 56 12.64 -15.07 -7.17
C ILE A 56 12.21 -13.67 -7.61
N SER A 57 12.33 -12.69 -6.73
CA SER A 57 11.99 -11.29 -6.97
C SER A 57 12.65 -10.39 -5.92
N HIS A 58 12.91 -9.14 -6.29
CA HIS A 58 13.31 -8.08 -5.40
C HIS A 58 12.29 -6.97 -5.47
N LYS A 59 11.93 -6.39 -4.33
CA LYS A 59 11.14 -5.17 -4.28
C LYS A 59 11.69 -4.24 -3.21
N PHE A 60 11.69 -2.96 -3.52
CA PHE A 60 11.79 -1.88 -2.56
C PHE A 60 10.42 -1.26 -2.40
N GLU A 61 10.01 -0.95 -1.17
CA GLU A 61 8.71 -0.38 -0.86
C GLU A 61 8.89 0.69 0.21
N LEU A 62 8.36 1.88 -0.05
CA LEU A 62 8.31 3.00 0.86
C LEU A 62 6.84 3.35 1.07
N ASN A 63 6.40 3.27 2.33
CA ASN A 63 5.03 3.56 2.74
C ASN A 63 5.03 4.76 3.68
N GLU A 64 4.12 5.70 3.43
CA GLU A 64 3.85 6.85 4.28
C GLU A 64 2.37 6.81 4.68
N GLU A 65 2.11 6.98 5.97
CA GLU A 65 0.75 7.12 6.50
C GLU A 65 0.72 8.29 7.49
N VAL A 66 -0.15 9.26 7.22
CA VAL A 66 -0.32 10.46 8.04
C VAL A 66 -1.79 10.61 8.41
N TYR A 67 -2.02 10.79 9.71
CA TYR A 67 -3.32 11.12 10.26
C TYR A 67 -3.32 12.61 10.65
N VAL A 68 -4.27 13.36 10.11
CA VAL A 68 -4.49 14.80 10.34
C VAL A 68 -5.83 15.02 11.00
#